data_AF-A0A1X0FWW0-F1
#
_entry.id   AF-A0A1X0FWW0-F1
#
_cell.length_a   1.000
_cell.length_b   1.000
_cell.length_c   1.000
_cell.angle_alpha   90.00
_cell.angle_beta   90.00
_cell.angle_gamma   90.00
#
_symmetry.space_group_name_H-M   'P 1'
#
loop_
_entity.id
_entity.type
_entity.pdbx_description
1 polymer ?
#
loop_
_entity_poly.entity_id
_entity_poly.type
_entity_poly.pdbx_seq_one_letter_code
_entity_poly.pdbx_strand_id
1 'polypeptide(L)'
;MKALLTAPVAALVALSCPVPPAAAAPDPGGAAADPTVPPPPYIDHTQWAQWQGRSSLRVFPSPAGRTASRIPATTALADEAWAEVLALSPNADTAGMRAQFVCHWQFAELGQPGKVSWNLEPWRPVVDDADMVASGCNPGGPEESF
;
A
#
# COMPACT_ATOMS: atom_id res chain seq x y z
N MET A 1 -36.33 -18.24 60.18
CA MET A 1 -35.68 -19.50 60.62
C MET A 1 -34.30 -19.54 59.99
N LYS A 2 -33.26 -19.67 60.83
CA LYS A 2 -31.84 -19.78 60.45
C LYS A 2 -31.57 -21.16 59.82
N ALA A 3 -30.72 -21.21 58.80
CA ALA A 3 -29.78 -22.31 58.60
C ALA A 3 -28.53 -21.76 57.90
N LEU A 4 -27.45 -21.71 58.67
CA LEU A 4 -26.07 -21.51 58.24
C LEU A 4 -25.56 -22.84 57.66
N LEU A 5 -24.78 -22.79 56.58
CA LEU A 5 -23.92 -23.89 56.14
C LEU A 5 -22.57 -23.32 55.72
N THR A 6 -21.52 -23.86 56.34
CA THR A 6 -20.12 -23.43 56.32
C THR A 6 -19.24 -24.33 55.46
N ALA A 7 -18.14 -23.71 54.97
CA ALA A 7 -16.82 -24.28 54.61
C ALA A 7 -16.69 -24.99 53.24
N PRO A 8 -15.47 -25.11 52.65
CA PRO A 8 -14.13 -24.88 53.24
C PRO A 8 -13.17 -23.97 52.45
N VAL A 9 -12.13 -23.54 53.18
CA VAL A 9 -10.93 -22.83 52.70
C VAL A 9 -10.01 -23.81 51.95
N ALA A 10 -9.63 -23.47 50.72
CA ALA A 10 -8.55 -24.14 50.01
C ALA A 10 -7.30 -23.25 50.05
N ALA A 11 -6.25 -23.76 50.69
CA ALA A 11 -4.93 -23.14 50.78
C ALA A 11 -4.19 -23.26 49.44
N LEU A 12 -3.74 -22.13 48.89
CA LEU A 12 -2.83 -22.08 47.75
C LEU A 12 -1.39 -22.02 48.28
N VAL A 13 -0.65 -23.11 48.07
CA VAL A 13 0.78 -23.21 48.35
C VAL A 13 1.54 -22.46 47.25
N ALA A 14 2.26 -21.40 47.63
CA ALA A 14 3.14 -20.66 46.72
C ALA A 14 4.46 -21.42 46.53
N LEU A 15 4.65 -22.02 45.35
CA LEU A 15 5.94 -22.57 44.93
C LEU A 15 6.85 -21.42 44.44
N SER A 16 7.90 -21.15 45.20
CA SER A 16 8.92 -20.14 44.85
C SER A 16 10.04 -20.79 44.05
N CYS A 17 10.13 -20.50 42.74
CA CYS A 17 11.31 -20.82 41.94
C CYS A 17 12.25 -19.61 41.89
N PRO A 18 13.56 -19.77 42.12
CA PRO A 18 14.52 -18.68 41.97
C PRO A 18 14.77 -18.41 40.47
N VAL A 19 14.57 -17.16 40.06
CA VAL A 19 14.90 -16.67 38.72
C VAL A 19 16.41 -16.37 38.67
N PRO A 20 17.20 -16.95 37.75
CA PRO A 20 18.60 -16.54 37.59
C PRO A 20 18.66 -15.14 36.95
N PRO A 21 19.63 -14.29 37.33
CA PRO A 21 19.83 -13.02 36.63
C PRO A 21 20.39 -13.32 35.23
N ALA A 22 19.61 -13.06 34.19
CA ALA A 22 20.13 -13.00 32.83
C ALA A 22 21.10 -11.81 32.77
N ALA A 23 22.39 -12.10 32.61
CA ALA A 23 23.40 -11.10 32.31
C ALA A 23 23.03 -10.45 30.96
N ALA A 24 22.65 -9.16 31.01
CA ALA A 24 22.43 -8.36 29.83
C ALA A 24 23.75 -8.19 29.07
N ALA A 25 23.90 -8.90 27.95
CA ALA A 25 24.86 -8.51 26.93
C ALA A 25 24.34 -7.23 26.25
N PRO A 26 25.21 -6.28 25.88
CA PRO A 26 24.79 -5.17 25.04
C PRO A 26 24.48 -5.73 23.64
N ASP A 27 23.21 -5.69 23.25
CA ASP A 27 22.81 -5.88 21.85
C ASP A 27 23.55 -4.83 21.00
N PRO A 28 24.39 -5.22 20.03
CA PRO A 28 24.94 -4.28 19.09
C PRO A 28 23.82 -3.90 18.14
N GLY A 29 23.23 -2.74 18.38
CA GLY A 29 22.33 -1.99 17.50
C GLY A 29 21.81 -2.72 16.26
N GLY A 30 20.63 -3.31 16.39
CA GLY A 30 19.78 -3.58 15.23
C GLY A 30 19.28 -2.25 14.65
N ALA A 31 20.14 -1.54 13.92
CA ALA A 31 19.67 -0.54 12.99
C ALA A 31 18.78 -1.28 11.99
N ALA A 32 17.49 -0.95 11.94
CA ALA A 32 16.62 -1.43 10.89
C ALA A 32 17.30 -1.06 9.56
N ALA A 33 17.68 -2.06 8.76
CA ALA A 33 18.23 -1.79 7.44
C ALA A 33 17.19 -0.97 6.66
N ASP A 34 17.64 0.09 5.99
CA ASP A 34 16.77 0.84 5.09
C ASP A 34 16.11 -0.15 4.11
N PRO A 35 14.79 -0.02 3.84
CA PRO A 35 14.11 -0.91 2.92
C PRO A 35 14.82 -0.87 1.57
N THR A 36 15.37 -2.01 1.17
CA THR A 36 16.04 -2.13 -0.13
C THR A 36 14.99 -1.98 -1.22
N VAL A 37 15.18 -1.01 -2.11
CA VAL A 37 14.32 -0.79 -3.28
C VAL A 37 14.55 -1.97 -4.26
N PRO A 38 13.50 -2.72 -4.63
CA PRO A 38 13.61 -3.75 -5.67
C PRO A 38 14.00 -3.14 -7.01
N PRO A 39 14.76 -3.83 -7.88
CA PRO A 39 15.03 -3.33 -9.22
C PRO A 39 13.78 -3.39 -10.12
N PRO A 40 13.70 -2.54 -11.16
CA PRO A 40 12.65 -2.59 -12.19
C PRO A 40 12.70 -3.90 -13.01
N PRO A 41 11.65 -4.25 -13.78
CA PRO A 41 10.49 -3.41 -14.12
C PRO A 41 9.48 -3.28 -12.98
N TYR A 42 8.94 -2.08 -12.78
CA TYR A 42 7.87 -1.80 -11.82
C TYR A 42 6.47 -2.00 -12.42
N ILE A 43 6.34 -1.87 -13.73
CA ILE A 43 5.11 -2.11 -14.48
C ILE A 43 5.28 -3.40 -15.28
N ASP A 44 4.37 -4.35 -15.07
CA ASP A 44 4.36 -5.61 -15.81
C ASP A 44 3.84 -5.40 -17.23
N HIS A 45 2.65 -4.81 -17.36
CA HIS A 45 2.08 -4.43 -18.64
C HIS A 45 1.02 -3.32 -18.51
N THR A 46 0.55 -2.83 -19.65
CA THR A 46 -0.60 -1.92 -19.72
C THR A 46 -1.61 -2.43 -20.74
N GLN A 47 -2.89 -2.10 -20.52
CA GLN A 47 -3.97 -2.47 -21.44
C GLN A 47 -4.98 -1.34 -21.55
N TRP A 48 -5.22 -0.85 -22.78
CA TRP A 48 -6.35 0.01 -23.06
C TRP A 48 -7.65 -0.81 -23.05
N ALA A 49 -8.64 -0.31 -22.34
CA ALA A 49 -9.98 -0.87 -22.23
C ALA A 49 -11.05 0.23 -22.42
N GLN A 50 -12.30 -0.19 -22.40
CA GLN A 50 -13.45 0.71 -22.38
C GLN A 50 -14.23 0.49 -21.07
N TRP A 51 -14.49 1.58 -20.36
CA TRP A 51 -15.32 1.59 -19.17
C TRP A 51 -16.39 2.68 -19.32
N GLN A 52 -17.66 2.27 -19.21
CA GLN A 52 -18.82 3.14 -19.49
C GLN A 52 -18.74 3.86 -20.86
N GLY A 53 -18.21 3.19 -21.88
CA GLY A 53 -18.06 3.73 -23.22
C GLY A 53 -16.96 4.79 -23.38
N ARG A 54 -16.03 4.87 -22.42
CA ARG A 54 -14.88 5.77 -22.46
C ARG A 54 -13.58 5.00 -22.26
N SER A 55 -12.49 5.50 -22.84
CA SER A 55 -11.17 4.88 -22.72
C SER A 55 -10.67 4.87 -21.27
N SER A 56 -10.07 3.76 -20.85
CA SER A 56 -9.34 3.61 -19.58
C SER A 56 -8.06 2.81 -19.85
N LEU A 57 -6.93 3.31 -19.38
CA LEU A 57 -5.66 2.60 -19.40
C LEU A 57 -5.50 1.86 -18.09
N ARG A 58 -5.57 0.53 -18.13
CA ARG A 58 -5.27 -0.32 -16.98
C ARG A 58 -3.76 -0.53 -16.91
N VAL A 59 -3.16 -0.12 -15.80
CA VAL A 59 -1.73 -0.30 -15.51
C VAL A 59 -1.59 -1.43 -14.49
N PHE A 60 -0.83 -2.47 -14.85
CA PHE A 60 -0.65 -3.65 -14.01
C PHE A 60 0.73 -3.59 -13.35
N PRO A 61 0.81 -3.33 -12.02
CA PRO A 61 2.10 -3.25 -11.34
C PRO A 61 2.70 -4.65 -11.16
N SER A 62 4.01 -4.74 -11.38
CA SER A 62 4.79 -5.95 -11.11
C SER A 62 4.93 -6.19 -9.60
N PRO A 63 5.37 -7.38 -9.15
CA PRO A 63 5.69 -7.59 -7.74
C PRO A 63 6.72 -6.58 -7.21
N ALA A 64 7.73 -6.24 -8.01
CA ALA A 64 8.73 -5.23 -7.65
C ALA A 64 8.09 -3.84 -7.50
N GLY A 65 7.22 -3.45 -8.45
CA GLY A 65 6.48 -2.19 -8.39
C GLY A 65 5.59 -2.07 -7.15
N ARG A 66 4.86 -3.14 -6.79
CA ARG A 66 4.03 -3.16 -5.58
C ARG A 66 4.83 -3.01 -4.29
N THR A 67 6.03 -3.57 -4.22
CA THR A 67 6.92 -3.38 -3.08
C THR A 67 7.53 -1.97 -3.08
N ALA A 68 8.02 -1.51 -4.22
CA ALA A 68 8.62 -0.18 -4.37
C ALA A 68 7.63 0.95 -4.04
N SER A 69 6.36 0.81 -4.44
CA SER A 69 5.33 1.83 -4.24
C SER A 69 4.93 2.04 -2.76
N ARG A 70 5.29 1.10 -1.88
CA ARG A 70 5.10 1.21 -0.42
C ARG A 70 6.25 1.92 0.29
N ILE A 71 7.36 2.17 -0.40
CA ILE A 71 8.50 2.88 0.16
C ILE A 71 8.16 4.37 0.17
N PRO A 72 8.17 5.04 1.34
CA PRO A 72 7.73 6.43 1.45
C PRO A 72 8.44 7.38 0.46
N ALA A 73 7.63 8.11 -0.30
CA ALA A 73 7.93 9.37 -0.99
C ALA A 73 9.27 9.49 -1.73
N THR A 74 9.62 8.51 -2.56
CA THR A 74 10.64 8.73 -3.61
C THR A 74 9.94 9.03 -4.94
N THR A 75 9.74 10.32 -5.23
CA THR A 75 9.21 10.79 -6.52
C THR A 75 9.98 10.16 -7.70
N ALA A 76 11.27 9.89 -7.52
CA ALA A 76 12.12 9.23 -8.50
C ALA A 76 11.61 7.83 -8.92
N LEU A 77 11.10 7.00 -7.99
CA LEU A 77 10.59 5.67 -8.36
C LEU A 77 9.26 5.76 -9.10
N ALA A 78 8.40 6.73 -8.71
CA ALA A 78 7.18 7.01 -9.45
C ALA A 78 7.49 7.53 -10.86
N ASP A 79 8.53 8.34 -11.02
CA ASP A 79 8.99 8.84 -12.32
C ASP A 79 9.53 7.74 -13.22
N GLU A 80 10.34 6.83 -12.66
CA GLU A 80 10.84 5.64 -13.36
C GLU A 80 9.69 4.73 -13.81
N ALA A 81 8.76 4.41 -12.90
CA ALA A 81 7.59 3.61 -13.23
C ALA A 81 6.67 4.30 -14.24
N TRP A 82 6.52 5.63 -14.20
CA TRP A 82 5.78 6.39 -15.21
C TRP A 82 6.46 6.31 -16.58
N ALA A 83 7.79 6.35 -16.64
CA ALA A 83 8.52 6.16 -17.89
C ALA A 83 8.28 4.76 -18.49
N GLU A 84 8.18 3.72 -17.66
CA GLU A 84 7.79 2.38 -18.11
C GLU A 84 6.35 2.34 -18.67
N VAL A 85 5.39 3.03 -18.02
CA VAL A 85 4.03 3.18 -18.55
C VAL A 85 4.06 3.80 -19.95
N LEU A 86 4.83 4.88 -20.16
CA LEU A 86 4.94 5.53 -21.46
C LEU A 86 5.65 4.67 -22.51
N ALA A 87 6.61 3.85 -22.12
CA ALA A 87 7.25 2.89 -23.02
C ALA A 87 6.25 1.82 -23.50
N LEU A 88 5.34 1.37 -22.62
CA LEU A 88 4.32 0.36 -22.92
C LEU A 88 3.08 0.94 -23.62
N SER A 89 2.72 2.19 -23.32
CA SER A 89 1.56 2.91 -23.86
C SER A 89 1.94 4.36 -24.19
N PRO A 90 2.57 4.62 -25.34
CA PRO A 90 3.08 5.96 -25.69
C PRO A 90 2.04 7.07 -25.73
N ASN A 91 0.77 6.73 -25.94
CA ASN A 91 -0.33 7.68 -26.00
C ASN A 91 -0.96 7.99 -24.62
N ALA A 92 -0.36 7.51 -23.53
CA ALA A 92 -0.84 7.71 -22.15
C ALA A 92 -0.54 9.12 -21.59
N ASP A 93 0.37 9.89 -22.21
CA ASP A 93 0.76 11.22 -21.74
C ASP A 93 -0.27 12.31 -22.09
N THR A 94 -1.52 12.08 -21.70
CA THR A 94 -2.59 13.09 -21.78
C THR A 94 -2.72 13.84 -20.47
N ALA A 95 -3.31 15.03 -20.52
CA ALA A 95 -3.51 15.86 -19.34
C ALA A 95 -4.16 15.07 -18.17
N GLY A 96 -3.55 15.17 -16.98
CA GLY A 96 -4.04 14.53 -15.75
C GLY A 96 -3.67 13.05 -15.57
N MET A 97 -3.25 12.32 -16.60
CA MET A 97 -2.96 10.88 -16.46
C MET A 97 -1.74 10.58 -15.58
N ARG A 98 -0.66 11.36 -15.69
CA ARG A 98 0.50 11.22 -14.79
C ARG A 98 0.13 11.49 -13.34
N ALA A 99 -0.73 12.48 -13.07
CA ALA A 99 -1.16 12.80 -11.71
C ALA A 99 -2.00 11.66 -11.09
N GLN A 100 -2.90 11.07 -11.87
CA GLN A 100 -3.63 9.85 -11.48
C GLN A 100 -2.65 8.71 -11.16
N PHE A 101 -1.65 8.47 -12.02
CA PHE A 101 -0.65 7.42 -11.81
C PHE A 101 0.15 7.63 -10.53
N VAL A 102 0.64 8.85 -10.30
CA VAL A 102 1.41 9.20 -9.10
C VAL A 102 0.56 9.01 -7.84
N CYS A 103 -0.72 9.36 -7.88
CA CYS A 103 -1.64 9.10 -6.78
C CYS A 103 -1.80 7.59 -6.53
N HIS A 104 -2.02 6.80 -7.59
CA HIS A 104 -2.11 5.34 -7.47
C HIS A 104 -0.83 4.70 -6.93
N TRP A 105 0.33 5.11 -7.44
CA TRP A 105 1.63 4.66 -6.95
C TRP A 105 1.76 4.86 -5.43
N GLN A 106 1.42 6.04 -4.95
CA GLN A 106 1.55 6.38 -3.52
C GLN A 106 0.54 5.67 -2.63
N PHE A 107 -0.72 5.53 -3.08
CA PHE A 107 -1.82 5.21 -2.19
C PHE A 107 -2.49 3.86 -2.45
N ALA A 108 -2.47 3.33 -3.67
CA ALA A 108 -3.28 2.16 -4.01
C ALA A 108 -2.87 0.92 -3.19
N GLU A 109 -1.57 0.64 -3.08
CA GLU A 109 -1.07 -0.52 -2.31
C GLU A 109 -1.20 -0.36 -0.79
N LEU A 110 -1.37 0.88 -0.30
CA LEU A 110 -1.57 1.16 1.12
C LEU A 110 -3.06 1.09 1.49
N GLY A 111 -3.94 1.65 0.64
CA GLY A 111 -5.38 1.71 0.87
C GLY A 111 -6.11 0.42 0.50
N GLN A 112 -5.74 -0.20 -0.62
CA GLN A 112 -6.34 -1.45 -1.10
C GLN A 112 -5.24 -2.37 -1.70
N PRO A 113 -4.47 -3.05 -0.85
CA PRO A 113 -3.41 -3.96 -1.29
C PRO A 113 -3.88 -4.96 -2.35
N GLY A 114 -3.09 -5.12 -3.42
CA GLY A 114 -3.33 -6.19 -4.39
C GLY A 114 -4.41 -5.91 -5.44
N LYS A 115 -4.87 -4.66 -5.62
CA LYS A 115 -5.69 -4.29 -6.80
C LYS A 115 -5.06 -4.84 -8.06
N VAL A 116 -5.85 -5.44 -8.94
CA VAL A 116 -5.33 -6.06 -10.17
C VAL A 116 -4.66 -5.00 -11.06
N SER A 117 -5.30 -3.84 -11.22
CA SER A 117 -4.79 -2.71 -11.99
C SER A 117 -5.06 -1.36 -11.33
N TRP A 118 -4.23 -0.39 -11.70
CA TRP A 118 -4.43 1.04 -11.47
C TRP A 118 -4.90 1.67 -12.78
N ASN A 119 -6.09 2.25 -12.79
CA ASN A 119 -6.73 2.65 -14.02
C ASN A 119 -6.59 4.16 -14.19
N LEU A 120 -6.16 4.56 -15.38
CA LEU A 120 -5.89 5.95 -15.72
C LEU A 120 -6.80 6.35 -16.86
N GLU A 121 -7.56 7.41 -16.68
CA GLU A 121 -8.57 7.83 -17.63
C GLU A 121 -8.28 9.23 -18.18
N PRO A 122 -8.15 9.39 -19.51
CA PRO A 122 -7.85 10.68 -20.13
C PRO A 122 -9.03 11.67 -20.08
N TRP A 123 -10.22 11.19 -19.74
CA TRP A 123 -11.43 12.00 -19.67
C TRP A 123 -11.74 12.53 -18.27
N ARG A 124 -10.96 12.14 -17.25
CA ARG A 124 -11.13 12.69 -15.90
C ARG A 124 -10.69 14.15 -15.85
N PRO A 125 -11.35 14.98 -15.01
CA PRO A 125 -10.93 16.36 -14.83
C PRO A 125 -9.48 16.45 -14.35
N VAL A 126 -8.75 17.44 -14.86
CA VAL A 126 -7.45 17.83 -14.30
C VAL A 126 -7.72 18.63 -13.04
N VAL A 127 -7.25 18.13 -11.90
CA VAL A 127 -7.42 18.73 -10.58
C VAL A 127 -6.05 18.88 -9.91
N ASP A 128 -5.99 19.63 -8.81
CA ASP A 128 -4.77 19.68 -8.01
C ASP A 128 -4.53 18.38 -7.21
N ASP A 129 -3.36 18.25 -6.59
CA ASP A 129 -2.97 17.04 -5.87
C ASP A 129 -3.90 16.75 -4.67
N ALA A 130 -4.44 17.79 -4.02
CA ALA A 130 -5.32 17.62 -2.87
C ALA A 130 -6.66 17.02 -3.31
N ASP A 131 -7.25 17.56 -4.37
CA ASP A 131 -8.49 17.04 -4.97
C ASP A 131 -8.29 15.65 -5.59
N MET A 132 -7.11 15.37 -6.17
CA MET A 132 -6.75 14.05 -6.70
C MET A 132 -6.79 13.00 -5.58
N VAL A 133 -6.18 13.28 -4.43
CA VAL A 133 -6.18 12.37 -3.28
C VAL A 133 -7.57 12.29 -2.64
N ALA A 134 -8.26 13.41 -2.46
CA ALA A 134 -9.60 13.46 -1.86
C ALA A 134 -10.64 12.66 -2.67
N SER A 135 -10.43 12.56 -3.99
CA SER A 135 -11.26 11.75 -4.90
C SER A 135 -10.78 10.30 -5.06
N GLY A 136 -9.84 9.84 -4.23
CA GLY A 136 -9.32 8.46 -4.29
C GLY A 136 -8.60 8.17 -5.61
N CYS A 137 -7.83 9.13 -6.12
CA CYS A 137 -7.11 9.10 -7.40
C CYS A 137 -8.01 9.07 -8.66
N ASN A 138 -9.34 9.15 -8.50
CA ASN A 138 -10.32 8.97 -9.57
C ASN A 138 -11.28 10.18 -9.65
N PRO A 139 -10.81 11.41 -9.93
CA PRO A 139 -11.69 12.57 -9.96
C PRO A 139 -12.79 12.46 -11.02
N GLY A 140 -13.93 13.09 -10.76
CA GLY A 140 -15.01 13.29 -11.74
C GLY A 140 -15.97 12.13 -11.97
N GLY A 141 -15.88 11.03 -11.22
CA GLY A 141 -16.84 9.93 -11.35
C GLY A 141 -16.44 8.68 -10.57
N PRO A 142 -17.20 7.58 -10.72
CA PRO A 142 -16.83 6.30 -10.12
C PRO A 142 -15.45 5.81 -10.60
N GLU A 143 -15.02 4.66 -10.09
CA GLU A 143 -13.88 3.91 -10.62
C GLU A 143 -14.33 2.56 -11.19
N GLU A 144 -13.53 2.01 -12.11
CA GLU A 144 -13.68 0.64 -12.57
C GLU A 144 -13.12 -0.32 -11.49
N SER A 145 -13.96 -1.19 -10.93
CA SER A 145 -13.58 -2.02 -9.78
C SER A 145 -12.87 -3.32 -10.19
N PHE A 146 -11.64 -3.53 -9.69
CA PHE A 146 -10.87 -4.78 -9.78
C PHE A 146 -9.88 -4.93 -8.62
#